data_AF-A0A949BI45-F1
#
_entry.id   AF-A0A949BI45-F1
#
_cell.length_a   1.000
_cell.length_b   1.000
_cell.length_c   1.000
_cell.angle_alpha   90.00
_cell.angle_beta   90.00
_cell.angle_gamma   90.00
#
_symmetry.space_group_name_H-M   'P 1'
#
loop_
_entity.id
_entity.type
_entity.pdbx_description
1 polymer ?
#
loop_
_entity_poly.entity_id
_entity_poly.type
_entity_poly.pdbx_seq_one_letter_code
_entity_poly.pdbx_strand_id
1 'polypeptide(L)'
;MGEEYKFLKISGIIFKVLACIAAVFFTVVAIIVLVGAGGDIPRAVSIIFLLGGGIYFLVLFSVAEVIKVLISIATNYESMSNKIDKINDLLEGK
;
A
#
# COMPACT_ATOMS: atom_id res chain seq x y z
N MET A 1 1.62 -23.28 -4.13
CA MET A 1 1.68 -22.07 -3.29
C MET A 1 2.07 -20.78 -4.06
N GLY A 2 2.34 -20.82 -5.38
CA GLY A 2 2.80 -19.63 -6.11
C GLY A 2 1.73 -18.61 -6.54
N GLU A 3 0.43 -18.91 -6.42
CA GLU A 3 -0.64 -18.01 -6.88
C GLU A 3 -1.14 -17.05 -5.79
N GLU A 4 -1.27 -17.51 -4.55
CA GLU A 4 -1.69 -16.65 -3.42
C GLU A 4 -0.69 -15.52 -3.20
N TYR A 5 0.61 -15.80 -3.34
CA TYR A 5 1.67 -14.80 -3.27
C TYR A 5 1.61 -13.76 -4.40
N LYS A 6 1.18 -14.18 -5.59
CA LYS A 6 0.98 -13.27 -6.72
C LYS A 6 -0.18 -12.33 -6.45
N PHE A 7 -1.30 -12.84 -5.92
CA PHE A 7 -2.47 -12.02 -5.59
C PHE A 7 -2.15 -10.98 -4.51
N LEU A 8 -1.50 -11.39 -3.42
CA LEU A 8 -1.05 -10.50 -2.35
C LEU A 8 -0.09 -9.41 -2.87
N LYS A 9 0.85 -9.78 -3.74
CA LYS A 9 1.78 -8.83 -4.36
C LYS A 9 1.08 -7.81 -5.26
N ILE A 10 0.12 -8.27 -6.07
CA ILE A 10 -0.70 -7.39 -6.92
C ILE A 10 -1.55 -6.46 -6.07
N SER A 11 -2.18 -6.96 -5.00
CA SER A 11 -2.97 -6.18 -4.07
C SER A 11 -2.17 -5.03 -3.45
N GLY A 12 -0.96 -5.29 -2.95
CA GLY A 12 -0.09 -4.23 -2.41
C GLY A 12 0.24 -3.12 -3.43
N ILE A 13 0.43 -3.47 -4.71
CA ILE A 13 0.65 -2.50 -5.78
C ILE A 13 -0.63 -1.68 -6.02
N ILE A 14 -1.79 -2.33 -6.10
CA ILE A 14 -3.09 -1.65 -6.29
C ILE A 14 -3.34 -0.64 -5.18
N PHE A 15 -3.13 -1.01 -3.91
CA PHE A 15 -3.29 -0.09 -2.78
C PHE A 15 -2.36 1.12 -2.87
N LYS A 16 -1.11 0.92 -3.30
CA LYS A 16 -0.16 2.02 -3.51
C LYS A 16 -0.58 2.96 -4.65
N VAL A 17 -1.10 2.40 -5.74
CA VAL A 17 -1.64 3.19 -6.86
C VAL A 17 -2.89 3.96 -6.42
N LEU A 18 -3.82 3.32 -5.70
CA LEU A 18 -5.00 3.96 -5.15
C LEU A 18 -4.65 5.09 -4.18
N ALA A 19 -3.63 4.90 -3.32
CA ALA A 19 -3.14 5.95 -2.43
C ALA A 19 -2.70 7.18 -3.24
N CYS A 20 -1.92 6.96 -4.31
CA CYS A 20 -1.45 8.03 -5.18
C CYS A 20 -2.61 8.75 -5.90
N ILE A 21 -3.56 8.00 -6.45
CA ILE A 21 -4.76 8.56 -7.10
C ILE A 21 -5.57 9.40 -6.09
N ALA A 22 -5.76 8.90 -4.88
CA ALA A 22 -6.45 9.65 -3.82
C ALA A 22 -5.70 10.96 -3.52
N ALA A 23 -4.39 10.92 -3.32
CA ALA A 23 -3.60 12.13 -3.07
C ALA A 23 -3.74 13.17 -4.18
N VAL A 24 -3.63 12.74 -5.45
CA VAL A 24 -3.78 13.63 -6.61
C VAL A 24 -5.20 14.20 -6.67
N PHE A 25 -6.22 13.35 -6.53
CA PHE A 25 -7.61 13.75 -6.57
C PHE A 25 -7.94 14.82 -5.51
N PHE A 26 -7.58 14.56 -4.26
CA PHE A 26 -7.81 15.51 -3.16
C PHE A 26 -7.00 16.80 -3.32
N THR A 27 -5.79 16.73 -3.87
CA THR A 27 -4.99 17.92 -4.20
C THR A 27 -5.65 18.77 -5.29
N VAL A 28 -6.13 18.14 -6.37
CA VAL A 28 -6.83 18.83 -7.46
C VAL A 28 -8.12 19.47 -6.94
N VAL A 29 -8.93 18.74 -6.17
CA VAL A 29 -10.15 19.29 -5.56
C VAL A 29 -9.83 20.47 -4.65
N ALA A 30 -8.78 20.37 -3.82
CA ALA A 30 -8.37 21.48 -2.97
C ALA A 30 -7.97 22.72 -3.76
N ILE A 31 -7.24 22.57 -4.87
CA ILE A 31 -6.87 23.68 -5.76
C ILE A 31 -8.12 24.31 -6.40
N ILE A 32 -9.06 23.49 -6.88
CA ILE A 32 -10.33 23.98 -7.44
C ILE A 32 -11.11 24.78 -6.41
N VAL A 33 -11.21 24.29 -5.17
CA VAL A 33 -11.89 24.99 -4.07
C VAL A 33 -11.14 26.28 -3.68
N LEU A 34 -9.81 26.29 -3.75
CA LEU A 34 -9.00 27.45 -3.37
C LEU A 34 -9.08 28.59 -4.41
N VAL A 35 -9.06 28.25 -5.70
CA VAL A 35 -9.01 29.21 -6.82
C VAL A 35 -10.40 29.55 -7.38
N GLY A 36 -11.28 28.56 -7.46
CA GLY A 36 -12.54 28.63 -8.20
C GLY A 36 -13.80 28.75 -7.35
N ALA A 37 -13.72 28.67 -6.02
CA ALA A 37 -14.89 28.90 -5.16
C ALA A 37 -15.25 30.39 -5.11
N GLY A 38 -15.89 30.89 -6.18
CA GLY A 38 -16.47 32.23 -6.28
C GLY A 38 -17.83 32.38 -5.55
N GLY A 39 -18.07 31.60 -4.50
CA GLY A 39 -19.31 31.60 -3.71
C GLY A 39 -19.06 31.31 -2.22
N ASP A 40 -20.12 31.18 -1.42
CA ASP A 40 -20.12 31.06 0.06
C ASP A 40 -19.31 29.89 0.66
N ILE A 41 -18.65 29.07 -0.16
CA ILE A 41 -17.80 27.98 0.31
C ILE A 41 -16.53 28.59 0.92
N PRO A 42 -16.30 28.44 2.24
CA PRO A 42 -15.13 29.01 2.88
C PRO A 42 -13.86 28.38 2.31
N ARG A 43 -12.85 29.20 1.99
CA ARG A 43 -11.54 28.70 1.52
C ARG A 43 -10.90 27.70 2.48
N ALA A 44 -11.25 27.75 3.76
CA ALA A 44 -10.83 26.77 4.77
C ALA A 44 -11.23 25.32 4.42
N VAL A 45 -12.27 25.11 3.62
CA VAL A 45 -12.68 23.78 3.13
C VAL A 45 -11.58 23.14 2.25
N SER A 46 -10.78 23.93 1.54
CA SER A 46 -9.62 23.41 0.78
C SER A 46 -8.59 22.71 1.68
N ILE A 47 -8.37 23.23 2.90
CA ILE A 47 -7.47 22.64 3.89
C ILE A 47 -8.02 21.29 4.35
N ILE A 48 -9.34 21.19 4.52
CA ILE A 48 -10.00 19.92 4.88
C ILE A 48 -9.80 18.89 3.78
N PHE A 49 -9.90 19.27 2.50
CA PHE A 49 -9.62 18.36 1.39
C PHE A 49 -8.15 17.93 1.33
N LEU A 50 -7.20 18.83 1.58
CA LEU A 50 -5.77 18.48 1.65
C LEU A 50 -5.47 17.52 2.82
N LEU A 51 -6.00 17.81 4.01
CA LEU A 51 -5.84 16.96 5.18
C LEU A 51 -6.51 15.61 4.99
N GLY A 52 -7.75 15.60 4.48
CA GLY A 52 -8.48 14.38 4.16
C GLY A 52 -7.74 13.52 3.13
N GLY A 53 -7.20 14.14 2.08
CA GLY A 53 -6.35 13.47 1.10
C GLY A 53 -5.07 12.91 1.67
N GLY A 54 -4.40 13.66 2.55
CA GLY A 54 -3.21 13.21 3.26
C GLY A 54 -3.50 12.01 4.16
N ILE A 55 -4.60 12.04 4.91
CA ILE A 55 -5.03 10.91 5.74
C ILE A 55 -5.34 9.69 4.86
N TYR A 56 -6.10 9.86 3.78
CA TYR A 56 -6.44 8.77 2.85
C TYR A 56 -5.19 8.15 2.22
N PHE A 57 -4.25 8.99 1.79
CA PHE A 57 -2.95 8.56 1.28
C PHE A 57 -2.21 7.74 2.33
N LEU A 58 -2.08 8.24 3.55
CA LEU A 58 -1.37 7.55 4.63
C LEU A 58 -1.98 6.20 4.96
N VAL A 59 -3.31 6.12 5.05
CA VAL A 59 -4.01 4.86 5.35
C VAL A 59 -3.77 3.83 4.24
N LEU A 60 -4.03 4.20 2.98
CA LEU A 60 -3.86 3.28 1.85
C LEU A 60 -2.40 2.87 1.64
N PHE A 61 -1.47 3.80 1.82
CA PHE A 61 -0.04 3.53 1.73
C PHE A 61 0.44 2.62 2.87
N SER A 62 -0.06 2.83 4.09
CA SER A 62 0.26 1.97 5.24
C SER A 62 -0.21 0.54 4.99
N VAL A 63 -1.42 0.35 4.46
CA VAL A 63 -1.92 -0.98 4.08
C VAL A 63 -1.00 -1.64 3.04
N ALA A 64 -0.56 -0.89 2.03
CA ALA A 64 0.35 -1.41 1.02
C ALA A 64 1.70 -1.87 1.62
N GLU A 65 2.27 -1.10 2.54
CA GLU A 65 3.52 -1.47 3.22
C GLU A 65 3.33 -2.65 4.17
N VAL A 66 2.20 -2.74 4.91
CA VAL A 66 1.89 -3.91 5.74
C VAL A 66 1.82 -5.19 4.91
N ILE A 67 1.13 -5.14 3.76
CA ILE A 67 1.07 -6.28 2.82
C ILE A 67 2.47 -6.66 2.35
N LYS A 68 3.30 -5.68 1.99
CA LYS A 68 4.67 -5.92 1.55
C LYS A 68 5.54 -6.54 2.64
N VAL A 69 5.40 -6.12 3.89
CA VAL A 69 6.11 -6.71 5.04
C VAL A 69 5.66 -8.16 5.26
N LEU A 70 4.36 -8.44 5.22
CA LEU A 70 3.82 -9.81 5.33
C LEU A 70 4.40 -10.72 4.23
N ILE A 71 4.43 -10.22 2.99
CA ILE A 71 5.06 -10.90 1.84
C ILE A 71 6.57 -11.08 2.06
N SER A 72 7.27 -10.16 2.71
CA SER A 72 8.68 -10.38 3.00
C SER A 72 8.88 -11.50 4.03
N ILE A 73 8.04 -11.55 5.05
CA ILE A 73 8.15 -12.53 6.14
C ILE A 73 7.86 -13.94 5.62
N ALA A 74 6.76 -14.14 4.88
CA ALA A 74 6.39 -15.48 4.43
C ALA A 74 7.39 -16.05 3.39
N THR A 75 8.00 -15.23 2.54
CA THR A 75 9.02 -15.69 1.58
C THR A 75 10.30 -16.07 2.30
N ASN A 76 10.68 -15.30 3.33
CA ASN A 76 11.84 -15.63 4.15
C ASN A 76 11.62 -16.96 4.89
N TYR A 77 10.42 -17.19 5.44
CA TYR A 77 10.08 -18.44 6.11
C TYR A 77 10.15 -19.63 5.15
N GLU A 78 9.57 -19.51 3.95
CA GLU A 78 9.62 -20.57 2.92
C GLU A 78 11.06 -20.87 2.47
N SER A 79 11.88 -19.85 2.28
CA SER A 79 13.30 -20.04 1.95
C SER A 79 14.06 -20.75 3.07
N MET A 80 13.74 -20.43 4.32
CA MET A 80 14.38 -21.04 5.49
C MET A 80 13.94 -22.49 5.67
N SER A 81 12.65 -22.80 5.50
CA SER A 81 12.12 -24.18 5.53
C SER A 81 12.80 -25.04 4.47
N ASN A 82 12.86 -24.57 3.22
CA ASN A 82 13.52 -25.29 2.12
C ASN A 82 15.01 -25.54 2.38
N LYS A 83 15.70 -24.65 3.10
CA LYS A 83 17.10 -24.88 3.51
C LYS A 83 17.21 -25.94 4.59
N ILE A 84 16.29 -25.95 5.55
CA ILE A 84 16.25 -26.97 6.62
C ILE A 84 15.97 -28.34 6.01
N ASP A 85 15.01 -28.45 5.10
CA ASP A 85 14.66 -29.71 4.44
C ASP A 85 15.86 -30.26 3.65
N LYS A 86 16.57 -29.41 2.90
CA LYS A 86 17.81 -29.80 2.22
C LYS A 86 18.92 -30.26 3.17
N ILE A 87 19.07 -29.62 4.32
CA ILE A 87 20.07 -30.04 5.32
C ILE A 87 19.66 -31.39 5.91
N ASN A 88 18.37 -31.61 6.18
CA ASN A 88 17.88 -32.88 6.68
C ASN A 88 18.11 -34.01 5.68
N ASP A 89 17.82 -33.79 4.39
CA ASP A 89 18.09 -34.75 3.32
C ASP A 89 19.59 -35.11 3.24
N LEU A 90 20.48 -34.12 3.40
CA LEU A 90 21.93 -34.35 3.42
C LEU A 90 22.40 -35.12 4.67
N LEU A 91 21.73 -34.96 5.80
CA LEU A 91 22.05 -35.66 7.06
C LEU A 91 21.50 -37.10 7.08
N GLU A 92 20.37 -37.36 6.43
CA GLU A 92 19.76 -38.69 6.33
C GLU A 92 20.45 -39.60 5.29
N GLY A 93 21.46 -39.10 4.56
CA GLY A 93 22.37 -39.92 3.77
C GLY A 93 21.75 -40.56 2.52
N LYS A 94 21.03 -39.76 1.73
CA LYS A 94 20.74 -40.06 0.32
C LYS A 94 21.53 -39.15 -0.62
#